data_AF-A0A1Y3YLS9-F1
#
_entry.id   AF-A0A1Y3YLS9-F1
#
_cell.length_a   1.000
_cell.length_b   1.000
_cell.length_c   1.000
_cell.angle_alpha   90.00
_cell.angle_beta   90.00
_cell.angle_gamma   90.00
#
_symmetry.space_group_name_H-M   'P 1'
#
loop_
_entity.id
_entity.type
_entity.pdbx_description
1 polymer ?
#
loop_
_entity_poly.entity_id
_entity_poly.type
_entity_poly.pdbx_seq_one_letter_code
_entity_poly.pdbx_strand_id
1 'polypeptide(L)'
;MSLEQDAKKLLMDRLDDCLSIHADMLDSTNIGSIYELQDLAALHYYLKVEHEFTPAEVEALLSFQDPLDVAHWCWEENTHEHSFPICELLDKIDAFQRFEQINEETSPDRMLGLIKRLGQNWVSLRDDWLSMDKEILIAKAPEIAAAQDVYAYVTRGMTFEKNEVEALLSLENPLKYLADRWPKPVSDLIDMDDLLEEYIGDIQSSPEYLAQKGATTARESVHDRLQKAAQQVSTQGSHAKENRDPQVR
;
A
#
# COMPACT_ATOMS: atom_id res chain seq x y z
N MET A 1 -0.89 -18.60 30.83
CA MET A 1 -1.99 -17.62 30.81
C MET A 1 -3.28 -18.41 30.70
N SER A 2 -4.33 -17.99 31.40
CA SER A 2 -5.64 -18.68 31.34
C SER A 2 -6.34 -18.35 30.01
N LEU A 3 -7.15 -19.27 29.47
CA LEU A 3 -7.94 -19.07 28.25
C LEU A 3 -8.80 -17.79 28.31
N GLU A 4 -9.31 -17.47 29.51
CA GLU A 4 -10.08 -16.27 29.81
C GLU A 4 -9.27 -14.98 29.70
N GLN A 5 -7.98 -15.02 30.08
CA GLN A 5 -7.09 -13.86 29.95
C GLN A 5 -6.77 -13.61 28.47
N ASP A 6 -6.63 -14.67 27.68
CA ASP A 6 -6.38 -14.57 26.25
C ASP A 6 -7.63 -14.03 25.51
N ALA A 7 -8.84 -14.47 25.89
CA ALA A 7 -10.09 -13.95 25.34
C ALA A 7 -10.33 -12.48 25.71
N LYS A 8 -10.09 -12.10 26.97
CA LYS A 8 -10.20 -10.69 27.39
C LYS A 8 -9.20 -9.82 26.63
N LYS A 9 -7.97 -10.28 26.44
CA LYS A 9 -6.96 -9.56 25.64
C LYS A 9 -7.42 -9.40 24.19
N LEU A 10 -7.97 -10.45 23.58
CA LEU A 10 -8.50 -10.40 22.23
C LEU A 10 -9.62 -9.35 22.11
N LEU A 11 -10.53 -9.26 23.09
CA LEU A 11 -11.55 -8.22 23.10
C LEU A 11 -10.93 -6.81 23.15
N MET A 12 -9.88 -6.60 23.96
CA MET A 12 -9.21 -5.29 24.03
C MET A 12 -8.59 -4.90 22.69
N ASP A 13 -7.92 -5.84 22.03
CA ASP A 13 -7.32 -5.62 20.71
C ASP A 13 -8.42 -5.33 19.66
N ARG A 14 -9.54 -6.07 19.70
CA ARG A 14 -10.72 -5.85 18.85
C ARG A 14 -11.34 -4.47 19.04
N LEU A 15 -11.48 -4.00 20.27
CA LEU A 15 -12.02 -2.67 20.55
C LEU A 15 -11.10 -1.56 20.00
N ASP A 16 -9.77 -1.74 20.08
CA ASP A 16 -8.80 -0.82 19.47
C ASP A 16 -8.94 -0.77 17.94
N ASP A 17 -9.03 -1.94 17.30
CA ASP A 17 -9.17 -2.05 15.85
C ASP A 17 -10.49 -1.40 15.37
N CYS A 18 -11.62 -1.65 16.06
CA CYS A 18 -12.89 -1.01 15.75
C CYS A 18 -12.80 0.52 15.86
N LEU A 19 -12.21 1.05 16.93
CA LEU A 19 -12.07 2.50 17.09
C LEU A 19 -11.20 3.10 15.97
N SER A 20 -10.12 2.42 15.56
CA SER A 20 -9.28 2.85 14.45
C SER A 20 -10.06 2.88 13.13
N ILE A 21 -10.87 1.85 12.86
CA ILE A 21 -11.71 1.78 11.66
C ILE A 21 -12.73 2.92 11.63
N HIS A 22 -13.42 3.19 12.75
CA HIS A 22 -14.35 4.32 12.87
C HIS A 22 -13.66 5.67 12.64
N ALA A 23 -12.43 5.84 13.16
CA ALA A 23 -11.64 7.06 12.94
C ALA A 23 -11.22 7.23 11.47
N ASP A 24 -10.85 6.14 10.79
CA ASP A 24 -10.46 6.17 9.37
C ASP A 24 -11.66 6.45 8.44
N MET A 25 -12.87 6.03 8.81
CA MET A 25 -14.11 6.28 8.08
C MET A 25 -14.75 7.65 8.38
N LEU A 26 -14.14 8.45 9.27
CA LEU A 26 -14.69 9.74 9.70
C LEU A 26 -14.85 10.72 8.52
N ASP A 27 -16.08 11.18 8.29
CA ASP A 27 -16.34 12.35 7.46
C ASP A 27 -16.04 13.64 8.23
N SER A 28 -14.80 14.13 8.09
CA SER A 28 -14.35 15.39 8.73
C SER A 28 -15.15 16.64 8.35
N THR A 29 -15.99 16.58 7.31
CA THR A 29 -16.87 17.69 6.91
C THR A 29 -18.23 17.65 7.60
N ASN A 30 -18.61 16.52 8.19
CA ASN A 30 -19.81 16.35 8.99
C ASN A 30 -19.48 16.46 10.48
N ILE A 31 -19.90 17.58 11.10
CA ILE A 31 -19.66 17.81 12.53
C ILE A 31 -20.35 16.77 13.42
N GLY A 32 -21.46 16.17 12.98
CA GLY A 32 -22.14 15.09 13.70
C GLY A 32 -21.23 13.86 13.86
N SER A 33 -20.57 13.45 12.78
CA SER A 33 -19.65 12.31 12.79
C SER A 33 -18.43 12.53 13.70
N ILE A 34 -18.02 13.79 13.91
CA ILE A 34 -16.95 14.13 14.86
C ILE A 34 -17.40 13.88 16.30
N TYR A 35 -18.65 14.24 16.64
CA TYR A 35 -19.21 13.99 17.96
C TYR A 35 -19.45 12.50 18.20
N GLU A 36 -19.98 11.79 17.21
CA GLU A 36 -20.17 10.33 17.28
C GLU A 36 -18.83 9.60 17.55
N LEU A 37 -17.75 9.99 16.86
CA LEU A 37 -16.43 9.42 17.11
C LEU A 37 -15.89 9.78 18.51
N GLN A 38 -16.18 11.00 18.99
CA GLN A 38 -15.80 11.41 20.34
C GLN A 38 -16.49 10.54 21.41
N ASP A 39 -17.78 10.29 21.25
CA ASP A 39 -18.57 9.47 22.18
C ASP A 39 -18.11 8.00 22.14
N LEU A 40 -17.85 7.45 20.95
CA LEU A 40 -17.24 6.12 20.78
C LEU A 40 -15.86 6.01 21.45
N ALA A 41 -15.02 7.03 21.31
CA ALA A 41 -13.69 7.05 21.95
C ALA A 41 -13.79 7.11 23.49
N ALA A 42 -14.76 7.85 24.02
CA ALA A 42 -15.01 7.90 25.46
C ALA A 42 -15.48 6.55 26.01
N LEU A 43 -16.41 5.89 25.30
CA LEU A 43 -16.87 4.55 25.65
C LEU A 43 -15.75 3.51 25.55
N HIS A 44 -14.96 3.55 24.48
CA HIS A 44 -13.79 2.68 24.31
C HIS A 44 -12.84 2.77 25.50
N TYR A 45 -12.51 3.99 25.94
CA TYR A 45 -11.68 4.19 27.13
C TYR A 45 -12.30 3.57 28.38
N TYR A 46 -13.60 3.84 28.62
CA TYR A 46 -14.33 3.28 29.75
C TYR A 46 -14.26 1.74 29.75
N LEU A 47 -14.57 1.12 28.61
CA LEU A 47 -14.54 -0.34 28.46
C LEU A 47 -13.16 -0.93 28.78
N LYS A 48 -12.09 -0.30 28.33
CA LYS A 48 -10.73 -0.83 28.53
C LYS A 48 -10.17 -0.61 29.93
N VAL A 49 -10.50 0.52 30.56
CA VAL A 49 -9.83 0.97 31.78
C VAL A 49 -10.69 0.80 33.02
N GLU A 50 -11.99 1.05 32.91
CA GLU A 50 -12.91 1.10 34.05
C GLU A 50 -13.82 -0.12 34.14
N HIS A 51 -14.28 -0.67 33.00
CA HIS A 51 -15.23 -1.77 33.00
C HIS A 51 -14.60 -3.11 33.38
N GLU A 52 -15.18 -3.76 34.39
CA GLU A 52 -14.79 -5.10 34.80
C GLU A 52 -15.60 -6.16 34.04
N PHE A 53 -15.09 -6.55 32.86
CA PHE A 53 -15.71 -7.59 32.06
C PHE A 53 -15.85 -8.94 32.78
N THR A 54 -17.05 -9.51 32.72
CA THR A 54 -17.29 -10.92 33.02
C THR A 54 -16.94 -11.81 31.81
N PRO A 55 -16.63 -13.11 32.00
CA PRO A 55 -16.36 -14.01 30.87
C PRO A 55 -17.50 -14.07 29.84
N ALA A 56 -18.75 -13.99 30.29
CA ALA A 56 -19.93 -14.02 29.42
C ALA A 56 -20.04 -12.76 28.54
N GLU A 57 -19.72 -11.58 29.09
CA GLU A 57 -19.70 -10.34 28.31
C GLU A 57 -18.60 -10.36 27.25
N VAL A 58 -17.42 -10.92 27.60
CA VAL A 58 -16.32 -11.08 26.65
C VAL A 58 -16.74 -11.98 25.49
N GLU A 59 -17.31 -13.14 25.80
CA GLU A 59 -17.79 -14.08 24.79
C GLU A 59 -18.88 -13.46 23.90
N ALA A 60 -19.87 -12.79 24.51
CA ALA A 60 -20.96 -12.16 23.78
C ALA A 60 -20.47 -11.03 22.87
N LEU A 61 -19.66 -10.10 23.35
CA LEU A 61 -19.13 -9.01 22.53
C LEU A 61 -18.24 -9.52 21.40
N LEU A 62 -17.38 -10.52 21.67
CA LEU A 62 -16.54 -11.13 20.64
C LEU A 62 -17.34 -11.86 19.56
N SER A 63 -18.64 -12.08 19.73
CA SER A 63 -19.48 -12.66 18.67
C SER A 63 -19.89 -11.65 17.59
N PHE A 64 -19.69 -10.35 17.79
CA PHE A 64 -20.07 -9.30 16.84
C PHE A 64 -18.90 -8.84 15.97
N GLN A 65 -19.18 -8.40 14.74
CA GLN A 65 -18.15 -7.83 13.86
C GLN A 65 -17.58 -6.53 14.44
N ASP A 66 -18.46 -5.69 14.98
CA ASP A 66 -18.12 -4.42 15.61
C ASP A 66 -18.59 -4.40 17.08
N PRO A 67 -17.84 -5.02 18.01
CA PRO A 67 -18.18 -5.01 19.42
C PRO A 67 -18.28 -3.61 20.02
N LEU A 68 -17.60 -2.61 19.45
CA LEU A 68 -17.60 -1.25 19.99
C LEU A 68 -18.90 -0.53 19.65
N ASP A 69 -19.38 -0.64 18.41
CA ASP A 69 -20.68 -0.07 18.03
C ASP A 69 -21.83 -0.75 18.80
N VAL A 70 -21.80 -2.08 18.94
CA VAL A 70 -22.80 -2.79 19.75
C VAL A 70 -22.79 -2.31 21.21
N ALA A 71 -21.60 -2.15 21.80
CA ALA A 71 -21.48 -1.61 23.15
C ALA A 71 -21.99 -0.16 23.25
N HIS A 72 -21.81 0.65 22.20
CA HIS A 72 -22.34 2.01 22.13
C HIS A 72 -23.87 2.02 22.15
N TRP A 73 -24.53 1.15 21.38
CA TRP A 73 -25.99 1.02 21.46
C TRP A 73 -26.48 0.53 22.82
N CYS A 74 -25.75 -0.41 23.46
CA CYS A 74 -26.04 -0.78 24.84
C CYS A 74 -25.91 0.42 25.78
N TRP A 75 -24.90 1.27 25.58
CA TRP A 75 -24.64 2.44 26.41
C TRP A 75 -25.77 3.48 26.29
N GLU A 76 -26.22 3.76 25.08
CA GLU A 76 -27.33 4.69 24.82
C GLU A 76 -28.65 4.21 25.42
N GLU A 77 -28.91 2.90 25.39
CA GLU A 77 -30.10 2.29 25.95
C GLU A 77 -29.97 1.94 27.44
N ASN A 78 -28.83 2.29 28.06
CA ASN A 78 -28.55 1.97 29.44
C ASN A 78 -29.36 2.85 30.39
N THR A 79 -30.34 2.23 31.07
CA THR A 79 -31.16 2.90 32.09
C THR A 79 -30.63 2.74 33.50
N HIS A 80 -29.49 2.05 33.67
CA HIS A 80 -28.89 1.79 34.97
C HIS A 80 -27.97 2.96 35.38
N GLU A 81 -28.20 3.53 36.57
CA GLU A 81 -27.54 4.78 36.99
C GLU A 81 -26.03 4.64 37.23
N HIS A 82 -25.58 3.46 37.68
CA HIS A 82 -24.20 3.23 38.11
C HIS A 82 -23.63 1.88 37.66
N SER A 83 -24.29 1.20 36.72
CA SER A 83 -23.84 -0.08 36.21
C SER A 83 -24.00 -0.14 34.71
N PHE A 84 -23.17 -0.96 34.06
CA PHE A 84 -23.27 -1.24 32.64
C PHE A 84 -23.41 -2.75 32.43
N PRO A 85 -24.61 -3.33 32.65
CA PRO A 85 -24.83 -4.76 32.52
C PRO A 85 -24.95 -5.14 31.04
N ILE A 86 -23.81 -5.34 30.37
CA ILE A 86 -23.75 -5.47 28.90
C ILE A 86 -24.64 -6.61 28.40
N CYS A 87 -24.59 -7.79 29.02
CA CYS A 87 -25.43 -8.92 28.57
C CYS A 87 -26.94 -8.63 28.64
N GLU A 88 -27.41 -7.94 29.69
CA GLU A 88 -28.82 -7.55 29.81
C GLU A 88 -29.21 -6.56 28.71
N LEU A 89 -28.31 -5.60 28.44
CA LEU A 89 -28.54 -4.56 27.43
C LEU A 89 -28.50 -5.14 26.01
N LEU A 90 -27.63 -6.12 25.73
CA LEU A 90 -27.59 -6.86 24.46
C LEU A 90 -28.94 -7.53 24.17
N ASP A 91 -29.54 -8.17 25.16
CA ASP A 91 -30.88 -8.77 25.03
C ASP A 91 -31.96 -7.68 24.83
N LYS A 92 -31.88 -6.58 25.59
CA LYS A 92 -32.85 -5.47 25.51
C LYS A 92 -32.88 -4.81 24.12
N ILE A 93 -31.73 -4.66 23.48
CA ILE A 93 -31.63 -4.06 22.14
C ILE A 93 -31.78 -5.07 21.00
N ASP A 94 -32.06 -6.34 21.32
CA ASP A 94 -32.11 -7.47 20.39
C ASP A 94 -30.84 -7.54 19.52
N ALA A 95 -29.67 -7.43 20.16
CA ALA A 95 -28.40 -7.18 19.50
C ALA A 95 -28.07 -8.25 18.45
N PHE A 96 -28.36 -9.52 18.73
CA PHE A 96 -28.11 -10.63 17.82
C PHE A 96 -28.98 -10.58 16.56
N GLN A 97 -30.15 -9.95 16.57
CA GLN A 97 -30.92 -9.76 15.34
C GLN A 97 -30.51 -8.47 14.60
N ARG A 98 -30.06 -7.46 15.35
CA ARG A 98 -29.83 -6.11 14.83
C ARG A 98 -28.44 -5.90 14.25
N PHE A 99 -27.43 -6.55 14.80
CA PHE A 99 -26.03 -6.34 14.43
C PHE A 99 -25.44 -7.56 13.74
N GLU A 100 -24.50 -7.31 12.85
CA GLU A 100 -23.78 -8.37 12.16
C GLU A 100 -22.87 -9.12 13.13
N GLN A 101 -23.10 -10.43 13.23
CA GLN A 101 -22.25 -11.34 13.98
C GLN A 101 -21.03 -11.72 13.14
N ILE A 102 -19.95 -12.11 13.81
CA ILE A 102 -18.84 -12.80 13.18
C ILE A 102 -19.38 -14.13 12.67
N ASN A 103 -19.59 -14.23 11.36
CA ASN A 103 -19.74 -15.53 10.74
C ASN A 103 -18.39 -16.26 10.85
N GLU A 104 -18.39 -17.45 11.45
CA GLU A 104 -17.24 -18.39 11.44
C GLU A 104 -16.72 -18.66 10.01
N GLU A 105 -17.49 -18.29 8.99
CA GLU A 105 -17.20 -18.41 7.57
C GLU A 105 -16.21 -17.35 7.04
N THR A 106 -16.01 -16.22 7.71
CA THR A 106 -15.04 -15.16 7.34
C THR A 106 -14.64 -14.40 8.59
N SER A 107 -13.75 -14.93 9.42
CA SER A 107 -13.21 -14.11 10.50
C SER A 107 -12.27 -13.04 9.89
N PRO A 108 -12.49 -11.74 10.16
CA PRO A 108 -11.61 -10.66 9.71
C PRO A 108 -10.14 -10.92 10.08
N ASP A 109 -9.91 -11.57 11.22
CA ASP A 109 -8.59 -11.95 11.72
C ASP A 109 -7.83 -12.91 10.79
N ARG A 110 -8.53 -13.80 10.07
CA ARG A 110 -7.90 -14.76 9.15
C ARG A 110 -7.50 -14.10 7.84
N MET A 111 -8.35 -13.22 7.31
CA MET A 111 -8.02 -12.40 6.15
C MET A 111 -6.84 -11.46 6.46
N LEU A 112 -6.89 -10.77 7.60
CA LEU A 112 -5.79 -9.94 8.08
C LEU A 112 -4.53 -10.77 8.31
N GLY A 113 -4.67 -11.99 8.84
CA GLY A 113 -3.61 -12.97 8.98
C GLY A 113 -2.97 -13.35 7.65
N LEU A 114 -3.75 -13.55 6.60
CA LEU A 114 -3.26 -13.82 5.24
C LEU A 114 -2.51 -12.61 4.68
N ILE A 115 -3.07 -11.40 4.78
CA ILE A 115 -2.41 -10.16 4.33
C ILE A 115 -1.05 -9.99 5.03
N LYS A 116 -1.03 -10.18 6.35
CA LYS A 116 0.21 -10.14 7.14
C LYS A 116 1.21 -11.20 6.68
N ARG A 117 0.74 -12.44 6.43
CA ARG A 117 1.59 -13.55 5.97
C ARG A 117 2.19 -13.29 4.58
N LEU A 118 1.41 -12.74 3.66
CA LEU A 118 1.86 -12.33 2.33
C LEU A 118 2.90 -11.21 2.43
N GLY A 119 2.67 -10.21 3.28
CA GLY A 119 3.62 -9.13 3.54
C GLY A 119 4.94 -9.61 4.14
N GLN A 120 4.88 -10.56 5.08
CA GLN A 120 6.08 -11.22 5.61
C GLN A 120 6.82 -12.00 4.53
N ASN A 121 6.09 -12.77 3.70
CA ASN A 121 6.72 -13.53 2.62
C ASN A 121 7.39 -12.61 1.58
N TRP A 122 6.76 -11.47 1.26
CA TRP A 122 7.34 -10.44 0.42
C TRP A 122 8.68 -9.90 0.96
N VAL A 123 8.73 -9.56 2.25
CA VAL A 123 9.97 -9.08 2.88
C VAL A 123 11.07 -10.14 2.81
N SER A 124 10.76 -11.40 3.15
CA SER A 124 11.75 -12.49 3.06
C SER A 124 12.29 -12.69 1.64
N LEU A 125 11.41 -12.74 0.63
CA LEU A 125 11.84 -12.86 -0.78
C LEU A 125 12.71 -11.70 -1.22
N ARG A 126 12.36 -10.48 -0.80
CA ARG A 126 13.14 -9.28 -1.12
C ARG A 126 14.52 -9.32 -0.48
N ASP A 127 14.62 -9.73 0.79
CA ASP A 127 15.90 -9.85 1.49
C ASP A 127 16.79 -10.92 0.83
N ASP A 128 16.19 -12.05 0.42
CA ASP A 128 16.90 -13.08 -0.36
C ASP A 128 17.45 -12.51 -1.68
N TRP A 129 16.62 -11.81 -2.46
CA TRP A 129 17.07 -11.20 -3.72
C TRP A 129 18.15 -10.13 -3.51
N LEU A 130 18.03 -9.29 -2.48
CA LEU A 130 19.03 -8.27 -2.18
C LEU A 130 20.37 -8.87 -1.72
N SER A 131 20.38 -10.12 -1.26
CA SER A 131 21.61 -10.85 -0.93
C SER A 131 22.30 -11.48 -2.16
N MET A 132 21.61 -11.57 -3.30
CA MET A 132 22.15 -12.14 -4.53
C MET A 132 23.04 -11.14 -5.27
N ASP A 133 23.94 -11.66 -6.13
CA ASP A 133 24.70 -10.81 -7.04
C ASP A 133 23.84 -10.23 -8.17
N LYS A 134 24.38 -9.20 -8.81
CA LYS A 134 23.68 -8.43 -9.85
C LYS A 134 23.34 -9.27 -11.08
N GLU A 135 24.17 -10.24 -11.47
CA GLU A 135 23.91 -11.11 -12.61
C GLU A 135 22.73 -12.04 -12.34
N ILE A 136 22.67 -12.63 -11.14
CA ILE A 136 21.53 -13.45 -10.70
C ILE A 136 20.25 -12.61 -10.56
N LEU A 137 20.35 -11.39 -10.01
CA LEU A 137 19.22 -10.46 -9.90
C LEU A 137 18.61 -10.12 -11.26
N ILE A 138 19.44 -9.83 -12.27
CA ILE A 138 18.97 -9.56 -13.64
C ILE A 138 18.27 -10.79 -14.21
N ALA A 139 18.82 -11.99 -14.02
CA ALA A 139 18.20 -13.23 -14.48
C ALA A 139 16.86 -13.52 -13.80
N LYS A 140 16.69 -13.10 -12.53
CA LYS A 140 15.44 -13.25 -11.76
C LYS A 140 14.47 -12.08 -11.93
N ALA A 141 14.76 -11.07 -12.74
CA ALA A 141 13.88 -9.92 -12.94
C ALA A 141 12.43 -10.30 -13.29
N PRO A 142 12.14 -11.32 -14.13
CA PRO A 142 10.75 -11.73 -14.40
C PRO A 142 10.02 -12.29 -13.16
N GLU A 143 10.73 -13.06 -12.32
CA GLU A 143 10.18 -13.61 -11.07
C GLU A 143 9.90 -12.50 -10.06
N ILE A 144 10.81 -11.52 -9.97
CA ILE A 144 10.66 -10.34 -9.11
C ILE A 144 9.45 -9.52 -9.55
N ALA A 145 9.31 -9.26 -10.86
CA ALA A 145 8.19 -8.51 -11.41
C ALA A 145 6.85 -9.23 -11.16
N ALA A 146 6.77 -10.55 -11.41
CA ALA A 146 5.57 -11.32 -11.14
C ALA A 146 5.17 -11.26 -9.66
N ALA A 147 6.13 -11.41 -8.74
CA ALA A 147 5.86 -11.31 -7.31
C ALA A 147 5.40 -9.91 -6.88
N GLN A 148 5.97 -8.84 -7.47
CA GLN A 148 5.52 -7.46 -7.26
C GLN A 148 4.09 -7.25 -7.71
N ASP A 149 3.75 -7.71 -8.92
CA ASP A 149 2.43 -7.55 -9.51
C ASP A 149 1.37 -8.29 -8.69
N VAL A 150 1.63 -9.54 -8.32
CA VAL A 150 0.74 -10.33 -7.45
C VAL A 150 0.53 -9.62 -6.12
N TYR A 151 1.61 -9.19 -5.47
CA TYR A 151 1.52 -8.54 -4.17
C TYR A 151 0.70 -7.25 -4.24
N ALA A 152 0.95 -6.42 -5.26
CA ALA A 152 0.22 -5.18 -5.48
C ALA A 152 -1.26 -5.43 -5.82
N TYR A 153 -1.56 -6.47 -6.60
CA TYR A 153 -2.92 -6.86 -6.95
C TYR A 153 -3.70 -7.33 -5.72
N VAL A 154 -3.11 -8.25 -4.95
CA VAL A 154 -3.75 -8.84 -3.77
C VAL A 154 -3.99 -7.79 -2.68
N THR A 155 -3.04 -6.89 -2.46
CA THR A 155 -3.16 -5.83 -1.43
C THR A 155 -4.07 -4.66 -1.82
N ARG A 156 -4.50 -4.58 -3.09
CA ARG A 156 -5.44 -3.54 -3.57
C ARG A 156 -6.92 -3.83 -3.33
N GLY A 157 -7.23 -4.92 -2.63
CA GLY A 157 -8.61 -5.26 -2.25
C GLY A 157 -9.17 -6.51 -2.93
N MET A 158 -8.31 -7.48 -3.28
CA MET A 158 -8.78 -8.80 -3.66
C MET A 158 -9.43 -9.49 -2.44
N THR A 159 -10.63 -10.03 -2.63
CA THR A 159 -11.29 -10.86 -1.63
C THR A 159 -10.99 -12.34 -1.90
N PHE A 160 -10.73 -13.11 -0.86
CA PHE A 160 -10.53 -14.56 -0.94
C PHE A 160 -11.67 -15.28 -0.21
N GLU A 161 -12.06 -16.44 -0.74
CA GLU A 161 -12.93 -17.36 -0.03
C GLU A 161 -12.17 -18.06 1.12
N LYS A 162 -12.87 -18.53 2.16
CA LYS A 162 -12.27 -19.13 3.36
C LYS A 162 -11.34 -20.30 3.06
N ASN A 163 -11.76 -21.22 2.18
CA ASN A 163 -10.96 -22.36 1.75
C ASN A 163 -9.67 -21.91 1.06
N GLU A 164 -9.70 -20.82 0.30
CA GLU A 164 -8.54 -20.22 -0.35
C GLU A 164 -7.60 -19.58 0.68
N VAL A 165 -8.17 -18.87 1.67
CA VAL A 165 -7.40 -18.28 2.78
C VAL A 165 -6.66 -19.36 3.56
N GLU A 166 -7.34 -20.44 3.95
CA GLU A 166 -6.71 -21.55 4.68
C GLU A 166 -5.67 -22.29 3.82
N ALA A 167 -5.96 -22.50 2.55
CA ALA A 167 -5.00 -23.11 1.62
C ALA A 167 -3.74 -22.25 1.51
N LEU A 168 -3.87 -20.93 1.34
CA LEU A 168 -2.74 -20.01 1.23
C LEU A 168 -1.97 -19.88 2.54
N LEU A 169 -2.66 -19.83 3.69
CA LEU A 169 -2.02 -19.78 5.01
C LEU A 169 -1.22 -21.04 5.32
N SER A 170 -1.60 -22.20 4.76
CA SER A 170 -0.86 -23.46 4.91
C SER A 170 0.46 -23.51 4.14
N LEU A 171 0.67 -22.59 3.18
CA LEU A 171 1.88 -22.56 2.37
C LEU A 171 3.06 -21.91 3.10
N GLU A 172 4.25 -22.45 2.87
CA GLU A 172 5.49 -21.86 3.36
C GLU A 172 5.83 -20.55 2.61
N ASN A 173 5.49 -20.46 1.32
CA ASN A 173 5.76 -19.29 0.49
C ASN A 173 4.53 -18.96 -0.37
N PRO A 174 3.43 -18.48 0.23
CA PRO A 174 2.18 -18.25 -0.49
C PRO A 174 2.30 -17.21 -1.61
N LEU A 175 3.09 -16.15 -1.41
CA LEU A 175 3.27 -15.13 -2.43
C LEU A 175 4.07 -15.68 -3.62
N LYS A 176 5.13 -16.44 -3.34
CA LYS A 176 5.90 -17.13 -4.38
C LYS A 176 5.03 -18.11 -5.16
N TYR A 177 4.20 -18.88 -4.46
CA TYR A 177 3.30 -19.85 -5.07
C TYR A 177 2.35 -19.22 -6.10
N LEU A 178 1.80 -18.05 -5.76
CA LEU A 178 0.95 -17.25 -6.63
C LEU A 178 1.75 -16.62 -7.78
N ALA A 179 2.94 -16.08 -7.51
CA ALA A 179 3.83 -15.48 -8.51
C ALA A 179 4.29 -16.47 -9.58
N ASP A 180 4.62 -17.70 -9.19
CA ASP A 180 5.01 -18.77 -10.12
C ASP A 180 3.87 -19.15 -11.09
N ARG A 181 2.63 -18.79 -10.77
CA ARG A 181 1.41 -19.03 -11.55
C ARG A 181 0.82 -17.75 -12.12
N TRP A 182 1.50 -16.62 -11.97
CA TRP A 182 1.02 -15.37 -12.51
C TRP A 182 0.94 -15.46 -14.04
N PRO A 183 -0.10 -14.89 -14.67
CA PRO A 183 -0.24 -14.92 -16.11
C PRO A 183 1.02 -14.39 -16.79
N LYS A 184 1.41 -15.05 -17.88
CA LYS A 184 2.53 -14.57 -18.69
C LYS A 184 2.22 -13.16 -19.23
N PRO A 185 3.26 -12.34 -19.49
CA PRO A 185 3.08 -11.02 -20.08
C PRO A 185 2.23 -11.07 -21.34
N VAL A 186 1.44 -10.02 -21.57
CA VAL A 186 0.55 -9.89 -22.74
C VAL A 186 1.30 -10.03 -24.06
N SER A 187 2.60 -9.69 -24.08
CA SER A 187 3.48 -9.89 -25.24
C SER A 187 3.62 -11.34 -25.70
N ASP A 188 3.33 -12.30 -24.83
CA ASP A 188 3.35 -13.73 -25.17
C ASP A 188 1.99 -14.21 -25.73
N LEU A 189 0.94 -13.38 -25.61
CA LEU A 189 -0.44 -13.70 -25.97
C LEU A 189 -0.90 -12.98 -27.25
N ILE A 190 -0.24 -11.88 -27.62
CA ILE A 190 -0.57 -11.05 -28.77
C ILE A 190 0.67 -10.94 -29.66
N ASP A 191 0.47 -10.99 -30.97
CA ASP A 191 1.54 -10.70 -31.92
C ASP A 191 1.94 -9.23 -31.81
N MET A 192 3.10 -8.99 -31.22
CA MET A 192 3.63 -7.66 -30.97
C MET A 192 4.37 -7.09 -32.20
N ASP A 193 4.61 -7.90 -33.23
CA ASP A 193 5.41 -7.49 -34.38
C ASP A 193 4.70 -6.36 -35.14
N ASP A 194 3.40 -6.48 -35.40
CA ASP A 194 2.60 -5.43 -36.06
C ASP A 194 2.62 -4.10 -35.28
N LEU A 195 2.52 -4.16 -33.95
CA LEU A 195 2.51 -2.98 -33.09
C LEU A 195 3.90 -2.32 -33.05
N LEU A 196 4.96 -3.12 -33.00
CA LEU A 196 6.33 -2.63 -33.02
C LEU A 196 6.69 -2.02 -34.37
N GLU A 197 6.22 -2.58 -35.49
CA GLU A 197 6.42 -2.02 -36.82
C GLU A 197 5.79 -0.62 -36.94
N GLU A 198 4.58 -0.43 -36.41
CA GLU A 198 3.93 0.88 -36.36
C GLU A 198 4.75 1.89 -35.54
N TYR A 199 5.16 1.50 -34.33
CA TYR A 199 5.98 2.37 -33.48
C TYR A 199 7.33 2.72 -34.12
N ILE A 200 7.98 1.77 -34.80
CA ILE A 200 9.23 1.99 -35.52
C ILE A 200 9.03 2.95 -36.70
N GLY A 201 7.92 2.80 -37.43
CA GLY A 201 7.54 3.69 -38.52
C GLY A 201 7.41 5.15 -38.09
N ASP A 202 6.88 5.36 -36.88
CA ASP A 202 6.63 6.69 -36.33
C ASP A 202 7.83 7.35 -35.62
N ILE A 203 8.94 6.63 -35.43
CA ILE A 203 10.14 7.13 -34.72
C ILE A 203 10.58 8.49 -35.25
N GLN A 204 10.63 8.68 -36.57
CA GLN A 204 11.15 9.93 -37.15
C GLN A 204 10.28 11.14 -36.86
N SER A 205 9.00 10.91 -36.59
CA SER A 205 7.99 11.91 -36.27
C SER A 205 7.80 12.09 -34.76
N SER A 206 8.33 11.16 -33.93
CA SER A 206 8.22 11.22 -32.48
C SER A 206 8.95 12.44 -31.89
N PRO A 207 8.31 13.19 -30.99
CA PRO A 207 8.94 14.29 -30.27
C PRO A 207 10.19 13.87 -29.49
N GLU A 208 10.18 12.67 -28.88
CA GLU A 208 11.31 12.13 -28.12
C GLU A 208 12.53 11.89 -29.01
N TYR A 209 12.32 11.33 -30.21
CA TYR A 209 13.38 11.15 -31.20
C TYR A 209 13.94 12.49 -31.68
N LEU A 210 13.07 13.45 -32.00
CA LEU A 210 13.49 14.79 -32.42
C LEU A 210 14.24 15.54 -31.32
N ALA A 211 13.86 15.36 -30.05
CA ALA A 211 14.57 15.91 -28.91
C ALA A 211 15.95 15.27 -28.71
N GLN A 212 16.07 13.94 -28.81
CA GLN A 212 17.35 13.24 -28.72
C GLN A 212 18.28 13.57 -29.90
N LYS A 213 17.73 13.66 -31.11
CA LYS A 213 18.45 14.04 -32.33
C LYS A 213 18.82 15.52 -32.34
N GLY A 214 17.93 16.38 -31.86
CA GLY A 214 18.17 17.80 -31.62
C GLY A 214 19.30 18.02 -30.61
N ALA A 215 19.33 17.25 -29.52
CA ALA A 215 20.41 17.30 -28.53
C ALA A 215 21.76 16.78 -29.06
N THR A 216 21.75 15.79 -29.97
CA THR A 216 22.98 15.31 -30.64
C THR A 216 23.47 16.25 -31.73
N THR A 217 22.57 16.95 -32.43
CA THR A 217 22.93 17.98 -33.43
C THR A 217 23.28 19.33 -32.79
N ALA A 218 22.77 19.64 -31.59
CA ALA A 218 23.11 20.83 -30.80
C ALA A 218 24.45 20.72 -30.05
N ARG A 219 25.07 19.54 -29.98
CA ARG A 219 26.49 19.45 -29.61
C ARG A 219 27.29 20.03 -30.78
N GLU A 220 27.64 21.32 -30.69
CA GLU A 220 28.50 22.03 -31.65
C GLU A 220 29.56 21.07 -32.21
N SER A 221 29.52 20.86 -33.53
CA SER A 221 30.45 19.95 -34.16
C SER A 221 31.88 20.46 -33.91
N VAL A 222 32.84 19.54 -33.76
CA VAL A 222 34.26 19.91 -33.58
C VAL A 222 34.72 20.84 -34.73
N HIS A 223 34.13 20.70 -35.91
CA HIS A 223 34.32 21.57 -37.06
C HIS A 223 33.86 23.03 -36.78
N ASP A 224 32.67 23.24 -36.21
CA ASP A 224 32.17 24.58 -35.86
C ASP A 224 33.03 25.25 -34.79
N ARG A 225 33.53 24.47 -33.83
CA ARG A 225 34.48 24.96 -32.81
C ARG A 225 35.81 25.37 -33.42
N LEU A 226 36.33 24.57 -34.36
CA LEU A 226 37.55 24.89 -35.10
C LEU A 226 37.38 26.15 -35.96
N GLN A 227 36.24 26.32 -36.61
CA GLN A 227 35.97 27.48 -37.45
C GLN A 227 35.84 28.77 -36.62
N LYS A 228 35.17 28.72 -35.46
CA LYS A 228 35.12 29.86 -34.52
C LYS A 228 36.52 30.20 -33.98
N ALA A 229 37.32 29.20 -33.62
CA ALA A 229 38.69 29.42 -33.15
C ALA A 229 39.57 30.06 -34.24
N ALA A 230 39.45 29.60 -35.49
CA ALA A 230 40.18 30.18 -36.62
C ALA A 230 39.79 31.64 -36.89
N GLN A 231 38.51 31.99 -36.76
CA GLN A 231 38.03 33.37 -36.91
C GLN A 231 38.53 34.29 -35.78
N GLN A 232 38.61 33.80 -34.54
CA GLN A 232 39.15 34.56 -33.41
C GLN A 232 40.66 34.84 -33.53
N VAL A 233 41.43 33.91 -34.11
CA VAL A 233 42.86 34.12 -34.37
C VAL A 233 43.09 35.15 -35.48
N SER A 234 42.21 35.18 -36.49
CA SER A 234 42.26 36.19 -37.57
C SER A 234 41.94 37.61 -37.07
N THR A 235 40.99 37.76 -36.14
CA THR A 235 40.66 39.07 -35.55
C THR A 235 41.71 39.57 -34.56
N GLN A 236 42.35 38.68 -33.78
CA GLN A 236 43.47 39.06 -32.92
C GLN A 236 44.76 39.41 -33.69
N GLY A 237 45.04 38.74 -34.81
CA GLY A 237 46.18 39.08 -35.67
C GLY A 237 46.07 40.46 -36.34
N SER A 238 44.85 40.98 -36.45
CA SER A 238 44.55 42.29 -37.04
C SER A 238 44.82 43.44 -36.06
N HIS A 239 44.55 43.24 -34.77
CA HIS A 239 44.81 44.25 -33.73
C HIS A 239 46.27 44.34 -33.28
N ALA A 240 47.09 43.29 -33.49
CA ALA A 240 48.49 43.29 -33.08
C ALA A 240 49.45 44.05 -34.03
N LYS A 241 48.99 44.44 -35.23
CA LYS A 241 49.83 45.16 -36.20
C LYS A 241 49.63 46.69 -36.22
N GLU A 242 48.65 47.22 -35.49
CA GLU A 242 48.33 48.65 -35.51
C GLU A 242 48.97 49.46 -34.35
N ASN A 243 49.82 48.83 -33.52
CA ASN A 243 50.41 49.49 -32.35
C ASN A 243 51.95 49.44 -32.32
N ARG A 244 52.58 49.72 -33.46
CA ARG A 244 53.98 50.16 -33.52
C ARG A 244 54.09 51.36 -34.45
N ASP A 245 54.03 52.55 -33.86
CA ASP A 245 54.60 53.75 -34.47
C ASP A 245 55.47 54.50 -33.43
N PRO A 246 56.43 55.33 -33.89
CA PRO A 246 57.71 55.56 -33.24
C PRO A 246 57.83 57.00 -32.73
N GLN A 247 58.66 57.22 -31.69
CA GLN A 247 59.44 58.46 -31.46
C GLN A 247 60.25 58.26 -30.17
N VAL A 248 61.57 58.15 -30.21
CA VAL A 248 62.57 59.23 -30.42
C VAL A 248 62.44 60.34 -29.38
N ARG A 249 63.24 60.24 -28.32
CA ARG A 249 64.23 61.27 -27.97
C ARG A 249 65.37 60.68 -27.15
#